data_AF-A0A6I3LA24-F1
#
_entry.id   AF-A0A6I3LA24-F1
#
_cell.length_a   1.000
_cell.length_b   1.000
_cell.length_c   1.000
_cell.angle_alpha   90.00
_cell.angle_beta   90.00
_cell.angle_gamma   90.00
#
_symmetry.space_group_name_H-M   'P 1'
#
loop_
_entity.id
_entity.type
_entity.pdbx_description
1 polymer ?
#
loop_
_entity_poly.entity_id
_entity_poly.type
_entity_poly.pdbx_seq_one_letter_code
_entity_poly.pdbx_strand_id
1 'polypeptide(L)'
;MARKRRGGIVLGALGGVLVLGGAAILAGVAFAPEQVERTYGAVKTSIDKTVDEVQEQVFEELPTVTIGVEGGLAELDRCDGTFTIMRSYEREGVPETGAAHNNCGGDVLLAWDEGQKIRIAGRDEVYEVVDIRYTSKIWSSTDDLVGLGGDIALQSCFYGEDRMKFVGLAPVEES
;
A
#
# COMPACT_ATOMS: atom_id res chain seq x y z
N MET A 1 -18.48 -18.25 46.33
CA MET A 1 -19.47 -17.97 45.26
C MET A 1 -19.27 -16.65 44.51
N ALA A 2 -18.45 -15.68 44.98
CA ALA A 2 -18.25 -14.40 44.29
C ALA A 2 -17.47 -14.47 42.96
N ARG A 3 -16.58 -15.46 42.80
CA ARG A 3 -15.71 -15.61 41.61
C ARG A 3 -16.47 -16.01 40.33
N LYS A 4 -17.54 -16.81 40.47
CA LYS A 4 -18.41 -17.24 39.34
C LYS A 4 -19.29 -16.11 38.78
N ARG A 5 -19.78 -15.20 39.63
CA ARG A 5 -20.59 -14.04 39.20
C ARG A 5 -19.77 -12.99 38.45
N ARG A 6 -18.52 -12.76 38.85
CA ARG A 6 -17.62 -11.81 38.15
C ARG A 6 -17.25 -12.28 36.73
N GLY A 7 -17.03 -13.60 36.54
CA GLY A 7 -16.75 -14.17 35.21
C GLY A 7 -17.91 -13.99 34.22
N GLY A 8 -19.15 -14.16 34.67
CA GLY A 8 -20.34 -13.96 33.82
C GLY A 8 -20.58 -12.51 33.41
N ILE A 9 -20.27 -11.55 34.29
CA ILE A 9 -20.40 -10.11 33.97
C ILE A 9 -19.31 -9.67 32.98
N VAL A 10 -18.07 -10.14 33.15
CA VAL A 10 -16.97 -9.84 32.23
C VAL A 10 -17.22 -10.46 30.86
N LEU A 11 -17.67 -11.71 30.80
CA LEU A 11 -18.04 -12.37 29.54
C LEU A 11 -19.25 -11.72 28.87
N GLY A 12 -20.26 -11.29 29.64
CA GLY A 12 -21.42 -10.57 29.11
C GLY A 12 -21.05 -9.19 28.56
N ALA A 13 -20.15 -8.46 29.24
CA ALA A 13 -19.65 -7.18 28.76
C ALA A 13 -18.82 -7.34 27.48
N LEU A 14 -17.90 -8.31 27.43
CA LEU A 14 -17.12 -8.63 26.23
C LEU A 14 -18.02 -9.05 25.06
N GLY A 15 -19.01 -9.92 25.32
CA GLY A 15 -19.97 -10.33 24.30
C GLY A 15 -20.81 -9.16 23.77
N GLY A 16 -21.26 -8.27 24.66
CA GLY A 16 -21.99 -7.05 24.27
C GLY A 16 -21.14 -6.12 23.41
N VAL A 17 -19.87 -5.90 23.79
CA VAL A 17 -18.92 -5.10 23.01
C VAL A 17 -18.70 -5.70 21.62
N LEU A 18 -18.53 -7.02 21.52
CA LEU A 18 -18.34 -7.69 20.22
C LEU A 18 -19.58 -7.57 19.32
N VAL A 19 -20.78 -7.76 19.88
CA VAL A 19 -22.03 -7.65 19.11
C VAL A 19 -22.26 -6.21 18.65
N LEU A 20 -22.10 -5.23 19.53
CA LEU A 20 -22.25 -3.81 19.18
C LEU A 20 -21.18 -3.36 18.19
N GLY A 21 -19.93 -3.80 18.37
CA GLY A 21 -18.84 -3.55 17.44
C GLY A 21 -19.13 -4.14 16.07
N GLY A 22 -19.57 -5.40 16.00
CA GLY A 22 -19.97 -6.04 14.75
C GLY A 22 -21.12 -5.32 14.05
N ALA A 23 -22.16 -4.92 14.79
CA ALA A 23 -23.28 -4.17 14.23
C ALA A 23 -22.85 -2.78 13.71
N ALA A 24 -21.96 -2.09 14.42
CA ALA A 24 -21.41 -0.80 13.99
C ALA A 24 -20.57 -0.94 12.72
N ILE A 25 -19.75 -2.00 12.60
CA ILE A 25 -18.97 -2.29 11.38
C ILE A 25 -19.93 -2.57 10.21
N LEU A 26 -20.95 -3.41 10.40
CA LEU A 26 -21.94 -3.70 9.36
C LEU A 26 -22.68 -2.44 8.90
N ALA A 27 -23.07 -1.57 9.83
CA ALA A 27 -23.68 -0.29 9.49
C ALA A 27 -22.69 0.62 8.73
N GLY A 28 -21.43 0.67 9.15
CA GLY A 28 -20.38 1.40 8.45
C GLY A 28 -20.19 0.92 7.01
N VAL A 29 -20.12 -0.39 6.79
CA VAL A 29 -19.98 -0.98 5.44
C VAL A 29 -21.18 -0.64 4.55
N ALA A 30 -22.40 -0.61 5.13
CA ALA A 30 -23.61 -0.33 4.37
C ALA A 30 -23.79 1.17 4.03
N PHE A 31 -23.41 2.07 4.93
CA PHE A 31 -23.73 3.50 4.82
C PHE A 31 -22.53 4.42 4.56
N ALA A 32 -21.31 3.95 4.80
CA ALA A 32 -20.08 4.72 4.65
C ALA A 32 -18.89 3.82 4.25
N PRO A 33 -18.98 3.07 3.13
CA PRO A 33 -17.98 2.10 2.73
C PRO A 33 -16.59 2.71 2.57
N GLU A 34 -16.48 3.93 2.03
CA GLU A 34 -15.21 4.63 1.83
C GLU A 34 -14.52 4.94 3.16
N GLN A 35 -15.28 5.25 4.21
CA GLN A 35 -14.72 5.50 5.54
C GLN A 35 -14.19 4.21 6.18
N VAL A 36 -14.88 3.09 5.97
CA VAL A 36 -14.42 1.77 6.44
C VAL A 36 -13.14 1.37 5.73
N GLU A 37 -13.09 1.51 4.40
CA GLU A 37 -11.88 1.23 3.62
C GLU A 37 -10.71 2.11 4.06
N ARG A 38 -10.93 3.43 4.22
CA ARG A 38 -9.89 4.35 4.68
C ARG A 38 -9.34 3.96 6.05
N THR A 39 -10.23 3.61 6.98
CA THR A 39 -9.83 3.20 8.34
C THR A 39 -9.03 1.90 8.27
N TYR A 40 -9.50 0.93 7.49
CA TYR A 40 -8.78 -0.33 7.26
C TYR A 40 -7.39 -0.08 6.68
N GLY A 41 -7.30 0.71 5.61
CA GLY A 41 -6.04 1.04 4.95
C GLY A 41 -5.06 1.79 5.86
N ALA A 42 -5.56 2.73 6.68
CA ALA A 42 -4.72 3.44 7.65
C ALA A 42 -4.13 2.51 8.71
N VAL A 43 -4.93 1.58 9.24
CA VAL A 43 -4.44 0.57 10.18
C VAL A 43 -3.43 -0.35 9.52
N LYS A 44 -3.73 -0.84 8.30
CA LYS A 44 -2.84 -1.73 7.56
C LYS A 44 -1.49 -1.07 7.25
N THR A 45 -1.51 0.12 6.65
CA THR A 45 -0.30 0.88 6.31
C THR A 45 0.57 1.18 7.54
N SER A 46 -0.06 1.45 8.69
CA SER A 46 0.67 1.66 9.95
C SER A 46 1.36 0.40 10.47
N ILE A 47 0.71 -0.76 10.31
CA ILE A 47 1.31 -2.06 10.61
C ILE A 47 2.46 -2.33 9.65
N ASP A 48 2.25 -2.14 8.35
CA ASP A 48 3.28 -2.39 7.32
C ASP A 48 4.51 -1.52 7.57
N LYS A 49 4.34 -0.24 7.91
CA LYS A 49 5.45 0.64 8.32
C LYS A 49 6.24 0.06 9.49
N THR A 50 5.54 -0.44 10.51
CA THR A 50 6.20 -1.06 11.69
C THR A 50 6.93 -2.34 11.31
N VAL A 51 6.36 -3.15 10.40
CA VAL A 51 6.98 -4.38 9.90
C VAL A 51 8.25 -4.05 9.12
N ASP A 52 8.19 -3.10 8.18
CA ASP A 52 9.33 -2.66 7.38
C ASP A 52 10.46 -2.12 8.27
N GLU A 53 10.14 -1.27 9.25
CA GLU A 53 11.12 -0.76 10.22
C GLU A 53 11.79 -1.88 11.02
N VAL A 54 11.03 -2.89 11.45
CA VAL A 54 11.56 -4.05 12.19
C VAL A 54 12.40 -4.95 11.28
N GLN A 55 11.95 -5.21 10.05
CA GLN A 55 12.71 -5.99 9.07
C GLN A 55 14.06 -5.35 8.79
N GLU A 56 14.08 -4.03 8.56
CA GLU A 56 15.30 -3.31 8.27
C GLU A 56 16.23 -3.25 9.49
N GLN A 57 15.72 -2.86 10.67
CA GLN A 57 16.57 -2.60 11.84
C GLN A 57 16.99 -3.86 12.62
N VAL A 58 16.17 -4.92 12.58
CA VAL A 58 16.39 -6.14 13.39
C VAL A 58 16.90 -7.29 12.54
N PHE A 59 16.36 -7.43 11.32
CA PHE A 59 16.65 -8.56 10.45
C PHE A 59 17.56 -8.19 9.27
N GLU A 60 17.90 -6.91 9.08
CA GLU A 60 18.67 -6.40 7.95
C GLU A 60 18.03 -6.80 6.59
N GLU A 61 16.71 -6.95 6.59
CA GLU A 61 15.89 -7.29 5.43
C GLU A 61 15.16 -6.04 4.92
N LEU A 62 15.23 -5.81 3.60
CA LEU A 62 14.54 -4.69 2.96
C LEU A 62 13.19 -5.14 2.38
N PRO A 63 12.17 -4.26 2.36
CA PRO A 63 10.93 -4.51 1.64
C PRO A 63 11.24 -4.89 0.20
N THR A 64 10.64 -5.98 -0.27
CA THR A 64 10.90 -6.53 -1.60
C THR A 64 9.62 -6.56 -2.42
N VAL A 65 9.67 -5.99 -3.62
CA VAL A 65 8.56 -6.02 -4.58
C VAL A 65 8.96 -6.81 -5.83
N THR A 66 7.97 -7.32 -6.56
CA THR A 66 8.19 -8.01 -7.83
C THR A 66 7.58 -7.22 -8.96
N ILE A 67 8.36 -6.97 -10.03
CA ILE A 67 7.84 -6.41 -11.27
C ILE A 67 7.22 -7.52 -12.11
N GLY A 68 5.99 -7.29 -12.55
CA GLY A 68 5.21 -8.21 -13.35
C GLY A 68 5.41 -8.02 -14.84
N VAL A 69 4.41 -8.47 -15.60
CA VAL A 69 4.39 -8.28 -17.06
C VAL A 69 4.07 -6.83 -17.43
N GLU A 70 4.36 -6.48 -18.67
CA GLU A 70 3.87 -5.24 -19.29
C GLU A 70 2.45 -5.43 -19.85
N GLY A 71 1.57 -4.46 -19.61
CA GLY A 71 0.22 -4.45 -20.16
C GLY A 71 -0.63 -3.29 -19.67
N GLY A 72 -1.91 -3.57 -19.39
CA GLY A 72 -2.88 -2.58 -18.93
C GLY A 72 -3.78 -3.12 -17.82
N LEU A 73 -5.02 -2.64 -17.77
CA LEU A 73 -5.97 -3.00 -16.70
C LEU A 73 -6.22 -4.51 -16.60
N ALA A 74 -6.23 -5.24 -17.72
CA ALA A 74 -6.44 -6.69 -17.70
C ALA A 74 -5.32 -7.45 -16.99
N GLU A 75 -4.07 -7.01 -17.16
CA GLU A 75 -2.91 -7.53 -16.44
C GLU A 75 -2.98 -7.14 -14.95
N LEU A 76 -3.25 -5.87 -14.67
CA LEU A 76 -3.37 -5.33 -13.31
C LEU A 76 -4.47 -6.04 -12.49
N ASP A 77 -5.61 -6.33 -13.12
CA ASP A 77 -6.77 -6.97 -12.49
C ASP A 77 -6.54 -8.46 -12.16
N ARG A 78 -5.42 -9.06 -12.60
CA ARG A 78 -5.05 -10.43 -12.20
C ARG A 78 -4.70 -10.54 -10.72
N CYS A 79 -4.33 -9.44 -10.06
CA CYS A 79 -4.10 -9.40 -8.63
C CYS A 79 -3.10 -10.49 -8.16
N ASP A 80 -2.01 -10.68 -8.90
CA ASP A 80 -1.05 -11.78 -8.70
C ASP A 80 0.11 -11.44 -7.74
N GLY A 81 0.07 -10.27 -7.11
CA GLY A 81 1.10 -9.79 -6.19
C GLY A 81 2.26 -9.06 -6.86
N THR A 82 2.22 -8.87 -8.18
CA THR A 82 3.25 -8.15 -8.93
C THR A 82 2.82 -6.74 -9.33
N PHE A 83 3.79 -5.86 -9.54
CA PHE A 83 3.57 -4.55 -10.15
C PHE A 83 3.59 -4.69 -11.67
N THR A 84 2.42 -4.61 -12.30
CA THR A 84 2.27 -4.65 -13.76
C THR A 84 2.86 -3.38 -14.37
N ILE A 85 3.76 -3.49 -15.34
CA ILE A 85 4.25 -2.33 -16.08
C ILE A 85 3.13 -1.81 -16.98
N MET A 86 2.69 -0.58 -16.72
CA MET A 86 1.50 -0.01 -17.36
C MET A 86 1.87 0.77 -18.61
N ARG A 87 1.50 0.23 -19.78
CA ARG A 87 1.67 0.92 -21.07
C ARG A 87 0.99 2.29 -21.12
N SER A 88 -0.08 2.47 -20.36
CA SER A 88 -0.82 3.74 -20.29
C SER A 88 0.01 4.89 -19.72
N TYR A 89 1.09 4.61 -18.98
CA TYR A 89 2.00 5.62 -18.44
C TYR A 89 3.22 5.87 -19.34
N GLU A 90 3.43 5.07 -20.38
CA GLU A 90 4.61 5.18 -21.25
C GLU A 90 4.59 6.49 -22.04
N ARG A 91 5.54 7.38 -21.74
CA ARG A 91 5.76 8.63 -22.46
C ARG A 91 7.09 9.27 -22.09
N GLU A 92 7.53 10.22 -22.90
CA GLU A 92 8.73 11.00 -22.63
C GLU A 92 8.63 11.76 -21.31
N GLY A 93 9.69 11.67 -20.50
CA GLY A 93 9.79 12.36 -19.21
C GLY A 93 9.04 11.69 -18.06
N VAL A 94 8.45 10.50 -18.25
CA VAL A 94 7.86 9.69 -17.18
C VAL A 94 8.65 8.38 -17.10
N PRO A 95 9.15 7.97 -15.91
CA PRO A 95 9.84 6.69 -15.76
C PRO A 95 8.90 5.51 -16.03
N GLU A 96 9.48 4.36 -16.35
CA GLU A 96 8.72 3.12 -16.47
C GLU A 96 7.89 2.93 -15.19
N THR A 97 6.56 2.78 -15.32
CA THR A 97 5.67 2.77 -14.15
C THR A 97 5.00 1.42 -13.99
N GLY A 98 5.32 0.76 -12.88
CA GLY A 98 4.61 -0.42 -12.39
C GLY A 98 3.42 -0.03 -11.52
N ALA A 99 2.28 -0.69 -11.68
CA ALA A 99 1.10 -0.49 -10.84
C ALA A 99 0.64 -1.80 -10.22
N ALA A 100 0.13 -1.71 -8.99
CA ALA A 100 -0.57 -2.79 -8.33
C ALA A 100 -1.76 -2.23 -7.55
N HIS A 101 -2.88 -2.96 -7.55
CA HIS A 101 -4.02 -2.63 -6.68
C HIS A 101 -3.57 -2.71 -5.22
N ASN A 102 -4.08 -1.80 -4.39
CA ASN A 102 -3.72 -1.73 -2.99
C ASN A 102 -4.01 -3.04 -2.25
N ASN A 103 -5.14 -3.70 -2.53
CA ASN A 103 -5.47 -4.98 -1.92
C ASN A 103 -4.87 -6.21 -2.64
N CYS A 104 -3.89 -6.00 -3.52
CA CYS A 104 -3.20 -7.02 -4.31
C CYS A 104 -1.67 -6.95 -4.13
N GLY A 105 -1.20 -6.41 -2.99
CA GLY A 105 0.22 -6.23 -2.68
C GLY A 105 0.79 -4.87 -3.09
N GLY A 106 0.00 -4.02 -3.76
CA GLY A 106 0.43 -2.66 -4.09
C GLY A 106 0.46 -1.72 -2.89
N ASP A 107 -0.22 -2.04 -1.80
CA ASP A 107 -0.27 -1.19 -0.61
C ASP A 107 1.01 -1.10 0.19
N VAL A 108 1.96 -2.01 -0.03
CA VAL A 108 3.29 -1.98 0.59
C VAL A 108 3.97 -0.61 0.43
N LEU A 109 3.83 0.03 -0.75
CA LEU A 109 4.44 1.34 -1.00
C LEU A 109 3.75 2.50 -0.30
N LEU A 110 2.55 2.31 0.25
CA LEU A 110 1.81 3.39 0.91
C LEU A 110 2.51 3.84 2.19
N ALA A 111 3.22 2.93 2.85
CA ALA A 111 3.98 3.17 4.07
C ALA A 111 5.34 3.85 3.86
N TRP A 112 5.90 3.75 2.65
CA TRP A 112 7.26 4.21 2.37
C TRP A 112 7.40 5.73 2.36
N ASP A 113 8.54 6.23 2.78
CA ASP A 113 8.90 7.65 2.70
C ASP A 113 10.13 7.82 1.79
N GLU A 114 10.44 9.04 1.36
CA GLU A 114 11.69 9.32 0.65
C GLU A 114 12.90 8.87 1.50
N GLY A 115 13.88 8.25 0.85
CA GLY A 115 15.02 7.61 1.50
C GLY A 115 14.78 6.15 1.92
N GLN A 116 13.55 5.62 1.81
CA GLN A 116 13.30 4.20 2.08
C GLN A 116 14.06 3.33 1.06
N LYS A 117 14.83 2.37 1.57
CA LYS A 117 15.52 1.38 0.75
C LYS A 117 14.64 0.16 0.54
N ILE A 118 14.65 -0.37 -0.68
CA ILE A 118 13.85 -1.53 -1.09
C ILE A 118 14.67 -2.43 -2.03
N ARG A 119 14.17 -3.65 -2.26
CA ARG A 119 14.65 -4.54 -3.32
C ARG A 119 13.58 -4.76 -4.37
N ILE A 120 14.03 -4.93 -5.61
CA ILE A 120 13.20 -5.42 -6.70
C ILE A 120 13.62 -6.86 -6.99
N ALA A 121 12.70 -7.81 -6.84
CA ALA A 121 12.96 -9.22 -7.08
C ALA A 121 13.48 -9.45 -8.51
N GLY A 122 14.57 -10.21 -8.62
CA GLY A 122 15.26 -10.46 -9.89
C GLY A 122 16.25 -9.37 -10.32
N ARG A 123 16.47 -8.35 -9.48
CA ARG A 123 17.54 -7.36 -9.62
C ARG A 123 18.49 -7.47 -8.42
N ASP A 124 19.77 -7.21 -8.65
CA ASP A 124 20.81 -7.33 -7.61
C ASP A 124 20.97 -6.01 -6.84
N GLU A 125 20.57 -4.90 -7.45
CA GLU A 125 20.67 -3.55 -6.92
C GLU A 125 19.66 -3.30 -5.79
N VAL A 126 20.10 -2.52 -4.79
CA VAL A 126 19.19 -1.89 -3.83
C VAL A 126 18.70 -0.58 -4.43
N TYR A 127 17.41 -0.31 -4.29
CA TYR A 127 16.80 0.92 -4.75
C TYR A 127 16.42 1.78 -3.54
N GLU A 128 16.39 3.10 -3.74
CA GLU A 128 15.92 4.08 -2.79
C GLU A 128 14.74 4.86 -3.37
N VAL A 129 13.76 5.20 -2.54
CA VAL A 129 12.69 6.11 -2.90
C VAL A 129 13.25 7.53 -2.99
N VAL A 130 13.31 8.08 -4.19
CA VAL A 130 13.93 9.40 -4.46
C VAL A 130 12.93 10.50 -4.80
N ASP A 131 11.67 10.15 -5.09
CA ASP A 131 10.59 11.10 -5.37
C ASP A 131 9.25 10.46 -5.00
N ILE A 132 8.32 11.24 -4.46
CA ILE A 132 6.95 10.79 -4.17
C ILE A 132 5.96 11.80 -4.73
N ARG A 133 5.00 11.31 -5.51
CA ARG A 133 3.89 12.10 -6.02
C ARG A 133 2.54 11.54 -5.63
N TYR A 134 1.59 12.46 -5.47
CA TYR A 134 0.20 12.14 -5.18
C TYR A 134 -0.68 12.70 -6.28
N THR A 135 -1.58 11.87 -6.81
CA THR A 135 -2.50 12.25 -7.90
C THR A 135 -3.94 11.87 -7.53
N SER A 136 -4.94 12.47 -8.17
CA SER A 136 -6.34 12.00 -8.07
C SER A 136 -6.50 10.70 -8.87
N LYS A 137 -7.47 9.84 -8.50
CA LYS A 137 -7.81 8.63 -9.29
C LYS A 137 -8.62 8.97 -10.54
N ILE A 138 -9.38 10.06 -10.49
CA ILE A 138 -10.45 10.34 -11.47
C ILE A 138 -10.03 11.43 -12.45
N TRP A 139 -9.27 12.43 -12.00
CA TRP A 139 -9.03 13.66 -12.77
C TRP A 139 -7.57 13.93 -13.13
N SER A 140 -6.64 13.09 -12.66
CA SER A 140 -5.22 13.24 -12.99
C SER A 140 -4.88 12.66 -14.34
N SER A 141 -3.93 13.32 -15.00
CA SER A 141 -3.37 12.86 -16.26
C SER A 141 -1.94 12.36 -16.05
N THR A 142 -1.42 11.62 -17.03
CA THR A 142 -0.01 11.20 -16.99
C THR A 142 0.96 12.38 -17.13
N ASP A 143 0.48 13.58 -17.49
CA ASP A 143 1.31 14.80 -17.45
C ASP A 143 1.75 15.14 -16.02
N ASP A 144 0.95 14.78 -15.01
CA ASP A 144 1.26 15.02 -13.59
C ASP A 144 2.49 14.22 -13.12
N LEU A 145 2.93 13.23 -13.92
CA LEU A 145 4.09 12.38 -13.65
C LEU A 145 5.35 12.84 -14.40
N VAL A 146 5.25 13.83 -15.28
CA VAL A 146 6.41 14.31 -16.03
C VAL A 146 7.45 14.88 -15.06
N GLY A 147 8.69 14.42 -15.20
CA GLY A 147 9.81 14.76 -14.33
C GLY A 147 9.79 14.05 -12.97
N LEU A 148 8.97 13.00 -12.78
CA LEU A 148 9.07 12.12 -11.60
C LEU A 148 10.47 11.51 -11.57
N GLY A 149 11.16 11.65 -10.44
CA GLY A 149 12.53 11.14 -10.27
C GLY A 149 12.61 9.61 -10.26
N GLY A 150 13.81 9.09 -10.54
CA GLY A 150 14.10 7.65 -10.54
C GLY A 150 14.04 7.00 -11.92
N ASP A 151 14.53 5.77 -11.99
CA ASP A 151 14.60 4.97 -13.22
C ASP A 151 13.29 4.19 -13.45
N ILE A 152 12.60 3.85 -12.36
CA ILE A 152 11.31 3.16 -12.35
C ILE A 152 10.42 3.80 -11.29
N ALA A 153 9.12 3.86 -11.54
CA ALA A 153 8.13 4.27 -10.56
C ALA A 153 7.16 3.14 -10.22
N LEU A 154 6.70 3.10 -8.97
CA LEU A 154 5.63 2.20 -8.54
C LEU A 154 4.40 2.99 -8.11
N GLN A 155 3.22 2.47 -8.43
CA GLN A 155 1.94 3.13 -8.19
C GLN A 155 0.97 2.23 -7.44
N SER A 156 0.30 2.81 -6.44
CA SER A 156 -0.85 2.19 -5.77
C SER A 156 -1.87 3.21 -5.30
N CYS A 157 -3.08 2.74 -5.02
CA CYS A 157 -4.23 3.53 -4.61
C CYS A 157 -4.34 3.60 -3.09
N PHE A 158 -4.72 4.75 -2.53
CA PHE A 158 -5.17 4.77 -1.13
C PHE A 158 -6.54 4.10 -1.00
N TYR A 159 -6.76 3.41 0.11
CA TYR A 159 -8.04 2.78 0.45
C TYR A 159 -9.11 3.84 0.76
N GLY A 160 -10.28 3.77 0.13
CA GLY A 160 -11.39 4.71 0.42
C GLY A 160 -11.08 6.20 0.15
N GLU A 161 -10.10 6.50 -0.70
CA GLU A 161 -9.70 7.87 -1.03
C GLU A 161 -9.58 8.08 -2.55
N ASP A 162 -9.91 9.28 -3.04
CA ASP A 162 -9.64 9.70 -4.43
C ASP A 162 -8.19 10.19 -4.57
N ARG A 163 -7.24 9.32 -4.19
CA ARG A 163 -5.82 9.58 -4.43
C ARG A 163 -5.01 8.32 -4.63
N MET A 164 -3.93 8.48 -5.38
CA MET A 164 -2.91 7.47 -5.65
C MET A 164 -1.55 8.01 -5.21
N LYS A 165 -0.65 7.09 -4.90
CA LYS A 165 0.75 7.38 -4.60
C LYS A 165 1.62 6.79 -5.70
N PHE A 166 2.55 7.59 -6.19
CA PHE A 166 3.65 7.18 -7.05
C PHE A 166 4.94 7.33 -6.26
N VAL A 167 5.79 6.32 -6.29
CA VAL A 167 7.13 6.35 -5.70
C VAL A 167 8.14 6.14 -6.82
N GLY A 168 9.02 7.12 -7.01
CA GLY A 168 10.17 7.04 -7.91
C GLY A 168 11.33 6.33 -7.23
N LEU A 169 11.95 5.39 -7.92
CA LEU A 169 13.01 4.53 -7.40
C LEU A 169 14.29 4.69 -8.23
N ALA A 170 15.42 4.94 -7.56
CA ALA A 170 16.74 4.95 -8.18
C ALA A 170 17.66 3.93 -7.50
N PRO A 171 18.59 3.30 -8.22
CA PRO A 171 19.59 2.44 -7.58
C PRO A 171 20.44 3.26 -6.62
N VAL A 172 20.77 2.67 -5.46
CA VAL A 172 21.72 3.26 -4.52
C VAL A 172 23.12 3.12 -5.11
N GLU A 173 23.79 4.24 -5.38
CA GLU A 173 25.20 4.21 -5.80
C GLU A 173 26.06 3.70 -4.63
N GLU A 174 26.83 2.62 -4.85
CA GLU A 174 27.84 2.17 -3.90
C GLU A 174 28.98 3.19 -3.85
N SER A 175 29.10 3.90 -2.72
CA SER A 175 30.21 4.82 -2.42
C SER A 175 31.46 4.12 -1.94
#